data_AF-A0A0C2Z6X1-F1
#
_entry.id   AF-A0A0C2Z6X1-F1
#
_cell.length_a   1.000
_cell.length_b   1.000
_cell.length_c   1.000
_cell.angle_alpha   90.00
_cell.angle_beta   90.00
_cell.angle_gamma   90.00
#
_symmetry.space_group_name_H-M   'P 1'
#
loop_
_entity.id
_entity.type
_entity.pdbx_description
1 polymer ?
#
loop_
_entity_poly.entity_id
_entity_poly.type
_entity_poly.pdbx_seq_one_letter_code
_entity_poly.pdbx_strand_id
1 'polypeptide(L)'
;GWSAELHVYLSDIASDVMKETDVVAWWVVSAHIRKRNRKLIHYSAIPVSSVPCKCLFSAGGEIATDWHSHLGSDHFEQLQILKHGWQNTIVDHATINSSHSEDHYLKDFQELYKIDEELA
;
A
#
# COMPACT_ATOMS: atom_id res chain seq x y z
N GLY A 1 -34.12 14.65 8.96
CA GLY A 1 -33.27 14.76 10.17
C GLY A 1 -32.58 13.43 10.42
N TRP A 2 -31.50 13.42 11.22
CA TRP A 2 -30.65 12.25 11.44
C TRP A 2 -31.41 11.01 11.94
N SER A 3 -32.45 11.19 12.76
CA SER A 3 -33.26 10.11 13.31
C SER A 3 -34.07 9.35 12.23
N ALA A 4 -34.67 10.06 11.27
CA ALA A 4 -35.39 9.42 10.17
C ALA A 4 -34.44 8.67 9.22
N GLU A 5 -33.21 9.17 9.06
CA GLU A 5 -32.18 8.53 8.25
C GLU A 5 -31.67 7.24 8.90
N LEU A 6 -31.43 7.28 10.22
CA LEU A 6 -31.09 6.10 11.02
C LEU A 6 -32.21 5.06 10.98
N HIS A 7 -33.47 5.48 11.06
CA HIS A 7 -34.60 4.57 10.99
C HIS A 7 -34.67 3.85 9.63
N VAL A 8 -34.45 4.56 8.52
CA VAL A 8 -34.39 3.95 7.17
C VAL A 8 -33.24 2.96 7.08
N TYR A 9 -32.05 3.33 7.58
CA TYR A 9 -30.89 2.44 7.60
C TYR A 9 -31.15 1.15 8.40
N LEU A 10 -31.74 1.26 9.59
CA LEU A 10 -32.05 0.11 10.44
C LEU A 10 -33.19 -0.77 9.88
N SER A 11 -34.06 -0.20 9.04
CA SER A 11 -35.17 -0.95 8.42
C SER A 11 -34.76 -1.66 7.13
N ASP A 12 -33.65 -1.25 6.51
CA ASP A 12 -33.15 -1.75 5.22
C ASP A 12 -31.92 -2.63 5.47
N ILE A 13 -32.17 -3.88 5.87
CA ILE A 13 -31.12 -4.87 6.06
C ILE A 13 -30.56 -5.24 4.68
N ALA A 14 -29.30 -4.87 4.43
CA ALA A 14 -28.62 -5.17 3.19
C ALA A 14 -28.43 -6.69 3.03
N SER A 15 -29.28 -7.31 2.21
CA SER A 15 -29.25 -8.75 1.92
C SER A 15 -28.13 -9.14 0.94
N ASP A 16 -27.50 -8.16 0.31
CA ASP A 16 -26.47 -8.29 -0.72
C ASP A 16 -25.04 -8.21 -0.18
N VAL A 17 -24.86 -7.97 1.13
CA VAL A 17 -23.54 -7.90 1.78
C VAL A 17 -23.13 -9.29 2.26
N MET A 18 -22.05 -9.81 1.68
CA MET A 18 -21.39 -11.04 2.11
C MET A 18 -20.14 -10.72 2.94
N LYS A 19 -19.56 -11.74 3.57
CA LYS A 19 -18.37 -11.59 4.44
C LYS A 19 -17.18 -10.98 3.70
N GLU A 20 -17.04 -11.29 2.41
CA GLU A 20 -15.94 -10.85 1.55
C GLU A 20 -16.23 -9.51 0.86
N THR A 21 -17.42 -8.92 1.08
CA THR A 21 -17.78 -7.64 0.48
C THR A 21 -16.91 -6.53 1.05
N ASP A 22 -16.26 -5.77 0.17
CA ASP A 22 -15.63 -4.50 0.54
C ASP A 22 -16.71 -3.52 0.98
N VAL A 23 -16.83 -3.33 2.28
CA VAL A 23 -17.83 -2.47 2.91
C VAL A 23 -17.68 -1.02 2.47
N VAL A 24 -16.46 -0.53 2.21
CA VAL A 24 -16.22 0.84 1.76
C VAL A 24 -16.70 1.01 0.32
N ALA A 25 -16.31 0.09 -0.57
CA ALA A 25 -16.77 0.11 -1.96
C ALA A 25 -18.30 -0.04 -2.06
N TRP A 26 -18.88 -0.93 -1.24
CA TRP A 26 -20.33 -1.10 -1.13
C TRP A 26 -21.01 0.21 -0.71
N TRP A 27 -20.53 0.88 0.35
CA TRP A 27 -21.07 2.17 0.77
C TRP A 27 -20.93 3.26 -0.29
N VAL A 28 -19.87 3.28 -1.09
CA VAL A 28 -19.69 4.24 -2.19
C VAL A 28 -20.76 4.05 -3.26
N VAL A 29 -20.99 2.81 -3.71
CA VAL A 29 -22.03 2.48 -4.70
C VAL A 29 -23.42 2.75 -4.13
N SER A 30 -23.69 2.28 -2.91
CA SER A 30 -25.00 2.44 -2.27
C SER A 30 -25.29 3.88 -1.88
N ALA A 31 -24.29 4.73 -1.61
CA ALA A 31 -24.50 6.16 -1.36
C ALA A 31 -24.86 6.95 -2.62
N HIS A 32 -24.49 6.45 -3.81
CA HIS A 32 -24.90 7.04 -5.07
C HIS A 32 -26.41 6.85 -5.31
N ILE A 33 -26.91 5.65 -5.00
CA ILE A 33 -28.34 5.30 -5.04
C ILE A 33 -29.06 5.99 -3.87
N ARG A 34 -28.49 5.91 -2.67
CA ARG A 34 -29.03 6.40 -1.41
C ARG A 34 -28.29 7.69 -1.02
N LYS A 35 -28.61 8.79 -1.71
CA LYS A 35 -27.99 10.13 -1.61
C LYS A 35 -27.75 10.68 -0.18
N ARG A 36 -28.32 10.09 0.88
CA ARG A 36 -28.28 10.61 2.26
C ARG A 36 -27.12 10.10 3.12
N ASN A 37 -26.56 8.92 2.83
CA ASN A 37 -25.69 8.24 3.81
C ASN A 37 -24.18 8.50 3.61
N ARG A 38 -23.79 9.64 3.02
CA ARG A 38 -22.38 9.96 2.72
C ARG A 38 -21.49 10.00 3.97
N LYS A 39 -22.05 10.34 5.14
CA LYS A 39 -21.32 10.37 6.40
C LYS A 39 -20.77 9.00 6.81
N LEU A 40 -21.45 7.90 6.44
CA LEU A 40 -21.02 6.54 6.77
C LEU A 40 -19.77 6.11 5.99
N ILE A 41 -19.58 6.64 4.77
CA ILE A 41 -18.34 6.41 4.00
C ILE A 41 -17.13 6.92 4.78
N HIS A 42 -17.24 8.12 5.36
CA HIS A 42 -16.14 8.73 6.10
C HIS A 42 -15.77 7.92 7.34
N TYR A 43 -16.76 7.43 8.10
CA TYR A 43 -16.49 6.60 9.28
C TYR A 43 -15.89 5.23 8.93
N SER A 44 -16.39 4.58 7.87
CA SER A 44 -15.88 3.27 7.44
C SER A 44 -14.45 3.31 6.91
N ALA A 45 -13.99 4.47 6.43
CA ALA A 45 -12.61 4.67 5.98
C ALA A 45 -11.62 4.94 7.14
N ILE A 46 -12.12 5.13 8.37
CA ILE A 46 -11.24 5.33 9.53
C ILE A 46 -10.65 3.98 9.91
N PRO A 47 -9.31 3.83 9.91
CA PRO A 47 -8.70 2.59 10.34
C PRO A 47 -8.99 2.35 11.82
N VAL A 48 -9.38 1.13 12.18
CA VAL A 48 -9.62 0.71 13.57
C VAL A 48 -8.31 0.61 14.37
N SER A 49 -7.17 0.64 13.68
CA SER A 49 -5.84 0.44 14.25
C SER A 49 -4.88 1.55 13.84
N SER A 50 -3.90 1.84 14.70
CA SER A 50 -2.73 2.66 14.38
C SER A 50 -1.64 1.86 13.63
N VAL A 51 -1.84 0.57 13.38
CA VAL A 51 -0.90 -0.29 12.66
C VAL A 51 -0.74 0.03 11.15
N PRO A 52 -1.70 0.64 10.42
CA PRO A 52 -1.50 0.98 9.00
C PRO A 52 -0.28 1.88 8.77
N CYS A 53 -0.01 2.82 9.69
CA CYS A 53 1.20 3.63 9.61
C CYS A 53 2.44 2.89 10.15
N LYS A 54 2.30 1.85 11.00
CA LYS A 54 3.44 1.06 11.46
C LYS A 54 4.16 0.35 10.32
N CYS A 55 3.45 -0.23 9.34
CA CYS A 55 4.10 -0.84 8.17
C CYS A 55 4.93 0.19 7.39
N LEU A 56 4.41 1.41 7.24
CA LEU A 56 5.11 2.53 6.61
C LEU A 56 6.34 2.95 7.41
N PHE A 57 6.23 3.07 8.74
CA PHE A 57 7.36 3.42 9.61
C PHE A 57 8.41 2.31 9.72
N SER A 58 8.02 1.04 9.77
CA SER A 58 8.96 -0.10 9.76
C SER A 58 9.77 -0.14 8.46
N ALA A 59 9.13 0.11 7.31
CA ALA A 59 9.82 0.18 6.03
C ALA A 59 10.68 1.45 5.84
N GLY A 60 10.55 2.43 6.74
CA GLY A 60 11.41 3.62 6.81
C GLY A 60 12.45 3.55 7.91
N GLY A 61 12.49 2.45 8.69
CA GLY A 61 13.35 2.32 9.86
C GLY A 61 14.82 2.47 9.53
N GLU A 62 15.29 1.87 8.44
CA GLU A 62 16.69 1.97 8.00
C GLU A 62 17.07 3.42 7.66
N ILE A 63 16.19 4.16 6.97
CA ILE A 63 16.43 5.58 6.65
C ILE A 63 16.33 6.48 7.90
N ALA A 64 15.46 6.12 8.85
CA ALA A 64 15.18 6.91 10.03
C ALA A 64 16.13 6.64 11.21
N THR A 65 16.73 5.46 11.29
CA THR A 65 17.56 5.01 12.42
C THR A 65 19.00 4.70 12.05
N ASP A 66 19.28 4.36 10.79
CA ASP A 66 20.64 4.01 10.40
C ASP A 66 21.47 5.27 10.17
N TRP A 67 22.66 5.30 10.78
CA TRP A 67 23.50 6.49 10.93
C TRP A 67 24.01 7.08 9.61
N HIS A 68 23.73 6.44 8.48
CA HIS A 68 24.28 6.81 7.18
C HIS A 68 23.41 7.76 6.36
N SER A 69 22.09 7.84 6.59
CA SER A 69 21.22 8.67 5.74
C SER A 69 21.05 10.11 6.23
N HIS A 70 21.22 10.40 7.54
CA HIS A 70 21.12 11.74 8.16
C HIS A 70 19.99 12.64 7.58
N LEU A 71 18.88 12.02 7.18
CA LEU A 71 17.79 12.77 6.58
C LEU A 71 17.04 13.50 7.68
N GLY A 72 16.93 14.82 7.55
CA GLY A 72 16.08 15.60 8.44
C GLY A 72 14.62 15.14 8.36
N SER A 73 13.85 15.39 9.43
CA SER A 73 12.43 15.02 9.55
C SER A 73 11.61 15.36 8.30
N ASP A 74 11.83 16.55 7.77
CA ASP A 74 11.03 17.10 6.67
C ASP A 74 11.28 16.35 5.36
N HIS A 75 12.54 16.00 5.08
CA HIS A 75 12.89 15.23 3.89
C HIS A 75 12.45 13.78 4.03
N PHE A 76 12.50 13.22 5.25
CA PHE A 76 12.02 11.86 5.51
C PHE A 76 10.51 11.76 5.29
N GLU A 77 9.74 12.72 5.79
CA GLU A 77 8.28 12.80 5.56
C GLU A 77 7.96 12.90 4.07
N GLN A 78 8.63 13.80 3.35
CA GLN A 78 8.44 13.96 1.91
C GLN A 78 8.72 12.66 1.14
N LEU A 79 9.78 11.92 1.51
CA LEU A 79 10.09 10.63 0.91
C LEU A 79 9.01 9.57 1.19
N GLN A 80 8.48 9.50 2.42
CA GLN A 80 7.41 8.55 2.72
C GLN A 80 6.11 8.88 1.97
N ILE A 81 5.78 10.17 1.83
CA ILE A 81 4.62 10.62 1.02
C ILE A 81 4.82 10.24 -0.44
N LEU A 82 6.00 10.50 -1.01
CA LEU A 82 6.32 10.17 -2.40
C LEU A 82 6.24 8.66 -2.64
N LYS A 83 6.86 7.88 -1.76
CA LYS A 83 6.83 6.42 -1.78
C LYS A 83 5.40 5.88 -1.78
N HIS A 84 4.56 6.37 -0.87
CA HIS A 84 3.17 5.92 -0.78
C HIS A 84 2.35 6.33 -2.02
N GLY A 85 2.51 7.57 -2.49
CA GLY A 85 1.81 8.06 -3.68
C GLY A 85 2.18 7.32 -4.96
N TRP A 86 3.41 6.82 -5.06
CA TRP A 86 3.91 6.12 -6.24
C TRP A 86 3.73 4.60 -6.19
N GLN A 87 3.40 4.03 -5.02
CA GLN A 87 3.27 2.58 -4.81
C GLN A 87 2.33 1.89 -5.81
N ASN A 88 1.26 2.57 -6.24
CA ASN A 88 0.27 2.00 -7.17
C ASN A 88 0.56 2.30 -8.65
N THR A 89 1.61 3.06 -8.95
CA THR A 89 1.92 3.53 -10.33
C THR A 89 3.25 2.98 -10.83
N ILE A 90 4.19 2.69 -9.93
CA ILE A 90 5.49 2.14 -10.30
C ILE A 90 5.38 0.63 -10.46
N VAL A 91 5.79 0.15 -11.62
CA VAL A 91 6.00 -1.28 -11.85
C VAL A 91 7.19 -1.71 -11.01
N ASP A 92 6.96 -2.63 -10.08
CA ASP A 92 8.00 -3.19 -9.24
C ASP A 92 8.86 -4.18 -10.03
N HIS A 93 9.78 -3.64 -10.81
CA HIS A 93 10.75 -4.42 -11.57
C HIS A 93 11.67 -5.23 -10.66
N ALA A 94 11.90 -4.82 -9.41
CA ALA A 94 12.73 -5.59 -8.48
C ALA A 94 12.02 -6.90 -8.08
N THR A 95 10.73 -6.83 -7.76
CA THR A 95 9.91 -8.03 -7.52
C THR A 95 9.82 -8.89 -8.77
N ILE A 96 9.60 -8.30 -9.95
CA ILE A 96 9.57 -9.03 -11.22
C ILE A 96 10.91 -9.75 -11.47
N ASN A 97 12.04 -9.05 -11.29
CA ASN A 97 13.37 -9.60 -11.50
C ASN A 97 13.70 -10.66 -10.45
N SER A 98 13.25 -10.52 -9.20
CA SER A 98 13.43 -11.55 -8.16
C SER A 98 12.62 -12.82 -8.45
N SER A 99 11.46 -12.70 -9.10
CA SER A 99 10.70 -13.85 -9.58
C SER A 99 11.35 -14.53 -10.79
N HIS A 100 12.28 -13.82 -11.43
CA HIS A 100 13.06 -14.26 -12.58
C HIS A 100 14.53 -14.47 -12.22
N SER A 101 14.88 -14.57 -10.94
CA SER A 101 16.26 -14.86 -10.54
C SER A 101 16.59 -16.26 -11.00
N GLU A 102 17.24 -16.36 -12.17
CA GLU A 102 17.96 -17.56 -12.56
C GLU A 102 19.10 -17.71 -11.54
N ASP A 103 19.17 -18.87 -10.88
CA ASP A 103 20.31 -19.24 -10.05
C ASP A 103 21.54 -19.36 -10.97
N HIS A 104 22.21 -18.24 -11.22
CA HIS A 104 23.45 -18.24 -11.99
C HIS A 104 24.55 -18.86 -11.14
N TYR A 105 25.10 -19.97 -11.61
CA TYR A 105 26.17 -20.64 -10.91
C TYR A 105 27.47 -19.90 -11.17
N LEU A 106 28.39 -19.91 -10.20
CA LEU A 106 29.71 -19.26 -10.31
C LEU A 106 30.51 -19.71 -11.57
N LYS A 107 30.14 -20.85 -12.17
CA LYS A 107 30.65 -21.34 -13.46
C LYS A 107 30.29 -20.45 -14.64
N ASP A 108 29.13 -19.81 -14.64
CA ASP A 108 28.63 -19.00 -15.75
C ASP A 108 29.46 -17.71 -15.94
N PHE A 109 30.20 -17.31 -14.90
CA PHE A 109 31.08 -16.14 -14.92
C PHE A 109 32.57 -16.49 -15.10
N GLN A 110 32.94 -17.77 -15.17
CA GLN A 110 34.36 -18.17 -15.32
C GLN A 110 34.94 -17.76 -16.68
N GLU A 111 34.11 -17.72 -17.73
CA GLU A 111 34.55 -17.28 -19.05
C GLU A 111 34.76 -15.76 -19.11
N LEU A 112 33.87 -14.98 -18.49
CA LEU A 112 34.01 -13.53 -18.36
C LEU A 112 35.26 -13.15 -17.55
N TYR A 113 35.53 -13.87 -16.46
CA TYR A 113 36.74 -13.65 -15.65
C TYR A 113 38.04 -13.89 -16.44
N LYS A 114 38.07 -14.91 -17.32
CA LYS A 114 39.23 -15.17 -18.18
C LYS A 114 39.43 -14.08 -19.23
N ILE A 115 38.35 -13.56 -19.79
CA ILE A 115 38.40 -12.46 -20.75
C ILE A 115 38.94 -11.19 -20.09
N ASP A 116 38.53 -10.89 -18.86
CA ASP A 116 39.07 -9.76 -18.10
C ASP A 116 40.55 -9.95 -17.75
N GLU A 117 41.01 -11.18 -17.45
CA GLU A 117 42.43 -11.49 -17.25
C GLU A 117 43.27 -11.36 -18.53
N GLU A 118 42.70 -11.66 -19.70
CA GLU A 118 43.38 -11.53 -21.00
C GLU A 118 43.47 -10.07 -21.50
N LEU A 119 42.61 -9.19 -20.99
CA LEU A 119 42.56 -7.76 -21.33
C LEU A 119 43.34 -6.85 -20.35
N ALA A 120 43.87 -7.41 -19.25
CA ALA A 120 44.68 -6.71 -18.25
C ALA A 120 46.19 -6.75 -18.57
#